data_AF-A0A8H3C1I6-F1
#
_entry.id   AF-A0A8H3C1I6-F1
#
_cell.length_a   1.000
_cell.length_b   1.000
_cell.length_c   1.000
_cell.angle_alpha   90.00
_cell.angle_beta   90.00
_cell.angle_gamma   90.00
#
_symmetry.space_group_name_H-M   'P 1'
#
loop_
_entity.id
_entity.type
_entity.pdbx_description
1 polymer ?
#
loop_
_entity_poly.entity_id
_entity_poly.type
_entity_poly.pdbx_seq_one_letter_code
_entity_poly.pdbx_strand_id
1 'polypeptide(L)'
;MRVPTLKAEEKAGKCDNCERETPSLSPCSNCHKSWYCSNQCLENHWKIHRLYCLDRSELTSADRLALAAFEDSLPRDTDVLKDFGFLRAHIPSSREHLLDIFRGIFNQGGIDPRVVHQFMLDGRLVDCITTFYEAIPEANRGECYSWFLRNQHLLMPPPFYDASYEVLDDNALQHAWWFIGGSASDTLAEIKSRIQTWPEDKHRCFKFIQLLLRAGFQLTPDRPEWLQFGFCGCKSDAEQTRLWVAYLKIVRTVTFDQFSNAYSKSSLPALFSAHGLPITNSHVLDILGDVPRPTKSVWNLKQFALGYYQQLTVPVFVDYGFSNCEDEETIYSLQQVYRKIFVVAGVNPLKLHEACLQGNLFEYIKQLTRIDPQFASLMRNIHSEPPPASHELLNQTHSRKTSIEIKRETDVSASVRGGS
;
A
#
# COMPACT_ATOMS: atom_id res chain seq x y z
N MET A 1 28.00 7.92 -56.34
CA MET A 1 27.86 6.60 -55.68
C MET A 1 26.51 6.58 -54.99
N ARG A 2 25.59 5.69 -55.40
CA ARG A 2 24.30 5.51 -54.71
C ARG A 2 24.55 4.65 -53.47
N VAL A 3 24.21 5.16 -52.30
CA VAL A 3 24.20 4.40 -51.05
C VAL A 3 23.28 3.20 -51.26
N PRO A 4 23.73 1.95 -51.03
CA PRO A 4 22.84 0.80 -51.10
C PRO A 4 21.77 0.95 -50.03
N THR A 5 20.51 1.12 -50.45
CA THR A 5 19.37 1.01 -49.56
C THR A 5 19.37 -0.42 -49.05
N LEU A 6 19.62 -0.62 -47.75
CA LEU A 6 19.43 -1.91 -47.09
C LEU A 6 18.01 -2.38 -47.45
N LYS A 7 17.92 -3.48 -48.20
CA LYS A 7 16.62 -4.09 -48.48
C LYS A 7 15.98 -4.40 -47.14
N ALA A 8 14.74 -3.96 -46.94
CA ALA A 8 13.94 -4.39 -45.82
C ALA A 8 13.98 -5.93 -45.77
N GLU A 9 14.20 -6.51 -44.59
CA GLU A 9 14.08 -7.95 -44.43
C GLU A 9 12.63 -8.32 -44.74
N GLU A 10 12.43 -9.02 -45.85
CA GLU A 10 11.12 -9.52 -46.27
C GLU A 10 11.12 -11.03 -46.12
N LYS A 11 10.15 -11.55 -45.36
CA LYS A 11 9.97 -12.98 -45.16
C LYS A 11 8.55 -13.39 -45.55
N ALA A 12 8.42 -14.54 -46.20
CA ALA A 12 7.12 -15.18 -46.40
C ALA A 12 6.65 -15.87 -45.12
N GLY A 13 5.39 -15.71 -44.76
CA GLY A 13 4.82 -16.33 -43.57
C GLY A 13 3.45 -15.79 -43.21
N LYS A 14 3.02 -16.11 -41.99
CA LYS A 14 1.74 -15.70 -41.42
C LYS A 14 1.87 -14.31 -40.77
N CYS A 15 0.95 -13.40 -41.07
CA CYS A 15 0.89 -12.10 -40.40
C CYS A 15 0.40 -12.26 -38.95
N ASP A 16 1.11 -11.65 -37.99
CA ASP A 16 0.81 -11.75 -36.54
C ASP A 16 -0.51 -11.07 -36.12
N ASN A 17 -1.15 -10.31 -37.00
CA ASN A 17 -2.44 -9.67 -36.73
C ASN A 17 -3.60 -10.37 -37.44
N CYS A 18 -3.54 -10.45 -38.78
CA CYS A 18 -4.64 -10.93 -39.61
C CYS A 18 -4.55 -12.41 -39.97
N GLU A 19 -3.49 -13.09 -39.53
CA GLU A 19 -3.28 -14.52 -39.70
C GLU A 19 -3.19 -15.00 -41.17
N ARG A 20 -3.19 -14.09 -42.14
CA ARG A 20 -3.05 -14.45 -43.55
C ARG A 20 -1.59 -14.77 -43.87
N GLU A 21 -1.39 -15.84 -44.64
CA GLU A 21 -0.10 -16.11 -45.26
C GLU A 21 0.15 -15.13 -46.39
N THR A 22 1.32 -14.50 -46.39
CA THR A 22 1.72 -13.54 -47.41
C THR A 22 3.18 -13.76 -47.81
N PRO A 23 3.53 -13.53 -49.09
CA PRO A 23 4.89 -13.72 -49.59
C PRO A 23 5.88 -12.65 -49.10
N SER A 24 5.38 -11.50 -48.65
CA SER A 24 6.19 -10.43 -48.04
C SER A 24 5.53 -9.92 -46.76
N LEU A 25 6.24 -10.08 -45.65
CA LEU A 25 5.96 -9.48 -44.36
C LEU A 25 7.06 -8.49 -44.01
N SER A 26 6.70 -7.37 -43.40
CA SER A 26 7.63 -6.42 -42.81
C SER A 26 7.73 -6.67 -41.30
N PRO A 27 8.94 -6.68 -40.72
CA PRO A 27 9.11 -6.80 -39.28
C PRO A 27 8.70 -5.50 -38.58
N CYS A 28 8.33 -5.60 -37.31
CA CYS A 28 8.20 -4.44 -36.43
C CYS A 28 9.54 -3.70 -36.37
N SER A 29 9.53 -2.40 -36.68
CA SER A 29 10.74 -1.58 -36.74
C SER A 29 11.43 -1.37 -35.40
N ASN A 30 10.75 -1.66 -34.28
CA ASN A 30 11.30 -1.50 -32.95
C ASN A 30 11.99 -2.79 -32.48
N CYS A 31 11.25 -3.90 -32.41
CA CYS A 31 11.76 -5.14 -31.82
C CYS A 31 12.22 -6.19 -32.83
N HIS A 32 11.83 -6.07 -34.11
CA HIS A 32 12.07 -7.06 -35.17
C HIS A 32 11.58 -8.49 -34.87
N LYS A 33 10.76 -8.69 -33.82
CA LYS A 33 10.25 -10.00 -33.39
C LYS A 33 8.89 -10.37 -33.96
N SER A 34 8.08 -9.37 -34.33
CA SER A 34 6.75 -9.58 -34.92
C SER A 34 6.69 -9.09 -36.36
N TRP A 35 5.83 -9.70 -37.16
CA TRP A 35 5.81 -9.58 -38.62
C TRP A 35 4.40 -9.31 -39.15
N TYR A 36 4.30 -8.32 -40.04
CA TYR A 36 3.02 -7.79 -40.51
C TYR A 36 2.99 -7.62 -42.03
N CYS A 37 1.84 -7.88 -42.64
CA CYS A 37 1.66 -7.68 -44.09
C CYS A 37 1.41 -6.20 -44.46
N SER A 38 1.17 -5.34 -43.46
CA SER A 38 0.95 -3.90 -43.64
C SER A 38 1.10 -3.13 -42.32
N ASN A 39 1.36 -1.82 -42.40
CA ASN A 39 1.33 -0.94 -41.24
C ASN A 39 -0.04 -0.93 -40.54
N GLN A 40 -1.14 -1.06 -41.30
CA GLN A 40 -2.48 -1.18 -40.70
C GLN A 40 -2.61 -2.42 -39.80
N CYS A 41 -2.00 -3.54 -40.19
CA CYS A 41 -1.99 -4.74 -39.35
C CYS A 41 -1.14 -4.56 -38.09
N LEU A 42 -0.02 -3.84 -38.18
CA LEU A 42 0.77 -3.46 -37.00
C LEU A 42 -0.04 -2.55 -36.07
N GLU A 43 -0.65 -1.49 -36.59
CA GLU A 43 -1.48 -0.55 -35.81
C GLU A 43 -2.64 -1.25 -35.10
N ASN A 44 -3.34 -2.15 -35.80
CA ASN A 44 -4.45 -2.92 -35.23
C ASN A 44 -4.00 -3.90 -34.13
N HIS A 45 -2.82 -4.50 -34.28
CA HIS A 45 -2.24 -5.40 -33.27
C HIS A 45 -1.51 -4.64 -32.15
N TRP A 46 -1.26 -3.33 -32.31
CA TRP A 46 -0.38 -2.58 -31.41
C TRP A 46 -0.83 -2.64 -29.95
N LYS A 47 -2.14 -2.69 -29.70
CA LYS A 47 -2.72 -2.81 -28.34
C LYS A 47 -2.23 -4.03 -27.54
N ILE A 48 -1.84 -5.12 -28.22
CA ILE A 48 -1.28 -6.33 -27.59
C ILE A 48 0.23 -6.39 -27.84
N HIS A 49 0.67 -6.19 -29.09
CA HIS A 49 2.09 -6.32 -29.44
C HIS A 49 3.00 -5.43 -28.61
N ARG A 50 2.57 -4.19 -28.30
CA ARG A 50 3.38 -3.24 -27.54
C ARG A 50 3.82 -3.77 -26.17
N LEU A 51 3.00 -4.62 -25.55
CA LEU A 51 3.24 -5.18 -24.21
C LEU A 51 4.48 -6.08 -24.18
N TYR A 52 4.84 -6.66 -25.32
CA TYR A 52 6.01 -7.52 -25.50
C TYR A 52 7.09 -6.88 -26.38
N CYS A 53 6.81 -5.71 -26.97
CA CYS A 53 7.70 -4.97 -27.86
C CYS A 53 8.52 -3.91 -27.12
N LEU A 54 7.87 -3.18 -26.20
CA LEU A 54 8.46 -2.07 -25.47
C LEU A 54 9.20 -2.54 -24.22
N ASP A 55 10.14 -1.72 -23.75
CA ASP A 55 10.76 -1.96 -22.46
C ASP A 55 9.75 -1.73 -21.33
N ARG A 56 9.92 -2.46 -20.22
CA ARG A 56 8.97 -2.40 -19.08
C ARG A 56 8.82 -0.98 -18.51
N SER A 57 9.84 -0.13 -18.63
CA SER A 57 9.83 1.28 -18.22
C SER A 57 8.97 2.17 -19.11
N GLU A 58 8.70 1.76 -20.35
CA GLU A 58 7.84 2.51 -21.29
C GLU A 58 6.37 2.09 -21.19
N LEU A 59 6.09 1.00 -20.47
CA LEU A 59 4.73 0.54 -20.22
C LEU A 59 4.05 1.40 -19.15
N THR A 60 2.76 1.64 -19.34
CA THR A 60 1.91 2.23 -18.30
C THR A 60 1.59 1.21 -17.21
N SER A 61 1.00 1.65 -16.10
CA SER A 61 0.50 0.73 -15.06
C SER A 61 -0.62 -0.17 -15.61
N ALA A 62 -1.49 0.31 -16.49
CA ALA A 62 -2.53 -0.52 -17.11
C ALA A 62 -1.96 -1.57 -18.06
N ASP A 63 -0.90 -1.24 -18.80
CA ASP A 63 -0.20 -2.21 -19.67
C ASP A 63 0.38 -3.38 -18.84
N ARG A 64 1.00 -3.06 -17.70
CA ARG A 64 1.52 -4.07 -16.77
C ARG A 64 0.41 -4.88 -16.10
N LEU A 65 -0.74 -4.27 -15.83
CA LEU A 65 -1.92 -5.00 -15.36
C LEU A 65 -2.48 -5.94 -16.42
N ALA A 66 -2.51 -5.52 -17.69
CA ALA A 66 -2.96 -6.35 -18.79
C ALA A 66 -2.07 -7.58 -18.96
N LEU A 67 -0.74 -7.42 -18.86
CA LEU A 67 0.20 -8.56 -18.81
C LEU A 67 -0.15 -9.54 -17.68
N ALA A 68 -0.36 -9.02 -16.46
CA ALA A 68 -0.74 -9.84 -15.32
C ALA A 68 -2.08 -10.59 -15.53
N ALA A 69 -3.06 -9.92 -16.15
CA ALA A 69 -4.35 -10.50 -16.51
C ALA A 69 -4.26 -11.57 -17.63
N PHE A 70 -3.36 -11.40 -18.60
CA PHE A 70 -3.09 -12.42 -19.63
C PHE A 70 -2.37 -13.64 -19.06
N GLU A 71 -1.49 -13.43 -18.09
CA GLU A 71 -0.71 -14.47 -17.41
C GLU A 71 -1.48 -15.15 -16.26
N ASP A 72 -2.70 -14.68 -15.95
CA ASP A 72 -3.51 -15.14 -14.83
C ASP A 72 -2.74 -15.09 -13.49
N SER A 73 -2.10 -13.96 -13.23
CA SER A 73 -1.31 -13.75 -12.03
C SER A 73 -1.57 -12.39 -11.40
N LEU A 74 -1.49 -12.31 -10.07
CA LEU A 74 -1.60 -11.04 -9.37
C LEU A 74 -0.43 -10.10 -9.74
N PRO A 75 -0.70 -8.81 -10.00
CA PRO A 75 0.34 -7.84 -10.28
C PRO A 75 1.28 -7.69 -9.09
N ARG A 76 2.54 -7.35 -9.37
CA ARG A 76 3.58 -7.12 -8.34
C ARG A 76 4.13 -5.71 -8.35
N ASP A 77 3.96 -4.98 -9.44
CA ASP A 77 4.43 -3.61 -9.57
C ASP A 77 3.63 -2.70 -8.65
N THR A 78 4.33 -1.95 -7.79
CA THR A 78 3.72 -1.08 -6.76
C THR A 78 2.72 -0.09 -7.34
N ASP A 79 3.02 0.50 -8.50
CA ASP A 79 2.13 1.48 -9.13
C ASP A 79 0.83 0.82 -9.62
N VAL A 80 0.92 -0.40 -10.16
CA VAL A 80 -0.27 -1.18 -10.55
C VAL A 80 -1.13 -1.49 -9.34
N LEU A 81 -0.49 -1.92 -8.25
CA LEU A 81 -1.21 -2.25 -7.02
C LEU A 81 -1.96 -1.03 -6.44
N LYS A 82 -1.42 0.18 -6.59
CA LYS A 82 -2.04 1.43 -6.14
C LYS A 82 -3.15 1.92 -7.05
N ASP A 83 -2.83 2.02 -8.34
CA ASP A 83 -3.70 2.62 -9.35
C ASP A 83 -5.00 1.84 -9.46
N PHE A 84 -4.92 0.51 -9.33
CA PHE A 84 -6.03 -0.41 -9.55
C PHE A 84 -6.58 -1.04 -8.26
N GLY A 85 -6.28 -0.45 -7.10
CA GLY A 85 -6.97 -0.78 -5.85
C GLY A 85 -6.50 -2.03 -5.11
N PHE A 86 -5.53 -2.78 -5.64
CA PHE A 86 -5.02 -3.99 -4.99
C PHE A 86 -4.36 -3.72 -3.63
N LEU A 87 -3.70 -2.56 -3.44
CA LEU A 87 -3.21 -2.14 -2.12
C LEU A 87 -4.36 -1.80 -1.18
N ARG A 88 -5.52 -1.37 -1.68
CA ARG A 88 -6.67 -1.03 -0.83
C ARG A 88 -7.47 -2.26 -0.42
N ALA A 89 -7.32 -3.37 -1.14
CA ALA A 89 -7.93 -4.65 -0.80
C ALA A 89 -7.19 -5.31 0.39
N HIS A 90 -7.92 -5.50 1.49
CA HIS A 90 -7.42 -6.12 2.72
C HIS A 90 -7.62 -7.63 2.75
N ILE A 91 -8.60 -8.15 2.01
CA ILE A 91 -8.85 -9.59 1.93
C ILE A 91 -8.16 -10.17 0.69
N PRO A 92 -7.46 -11.32 0.79
CA PRO A 92 -6.81 -11.94 -0.36
C PRO A 92 -7.77 -12.22 -1.53
N SER A 93 -8.98 -12.71 -1.25
CA SER A 93 -9.98 -12.97 -2.29
C SER A 93 -10.43 -11.70 -3.01
N SER A 94 -10.47 -10.53 -2.36
CA SER A 94 -10.78 -9.24 -3.00
C SER A 94 -9.77 -8.90 -4.12
N ARG A 95 -8.50 -9.30 -3.96
CA ARG A 95 -7.46 -9.08 -4.98
C ARG A 95 -7.70 -9.94 -6.22
N GLU A 96 -8.17 -11.16 -6.02
CA GLU A 96 -8.57 -12.03 -7.14
C GLU A 96 -9.78 -11.45 -7.87
N HIS A 97 -10.79 -10.94 -7.16
CA HIS A 97 -11.93 -10.28 -7.81
C HIS A 97 -11.49 -9.05 -8.62
N LEU A 98 -10.55 -8.24 -8.11
CA LEU A 98 -9.96 -7.14 -8.88
C LEU A 98 -9.28 -7.64 -10.16
N LEU A 99 -8.46 -8.69 -10.06
CA LEU A 99 -7.82 -9.30 -11.23
C LEU A 99 -8.86 -9.79 -12.24
N ASP A 100 -9.90 -10.48 -11.79
CA ASP A 100 -10.96 -11.01 -12.65
C ASP A 100 -11.76 -9.93 -13.39
N ILE A 101 -11.98 -8.77 -12.76
CA ILE A 101 -12.58 -7.59 -13.43
C ILE A 101 -11.72 -7.18 -14.63
N PHE A 102 -10.41 -7.03 -14.40
CA PHE A 102 -9.50 -6.58 -15.46
C PHE A 102 -9.22 -7.67 -16.51
N ARG A 103 -9.27 -8.95 -16.14
CA ARG A 103 -9.28 -10.08 -17.09
C ARG A 103 -10.50 -10.02 -18.00
N GLY A 104 -11.69 -9.74 -17.47
CA GLY A 104 -12.88 -9.52 -18.29
C GLY A 104 -12.68 -8.41 -19.31
N ILE A 105 -12.19 -7.26 -18.86
CA ILE A 105 -11.94 -6.07 -19.69
C ILE A 105 -10.91 -6.34 -20.81
N PHE A 106 -9.75 -6.93 -20.47
CA PHE A 106 -8.65 -7.12 -21.41
C PHE A 106 -8.82 -8.36 -22.29
N ASN A 107 -9.17 -9.50 -21.70
CA ASN A 107 -9.17 -10.79 -22.41
C ASN A 107 -10.46 -10.97 -23.20
N GLN A 108 -11.61 -10.68 -22.60
CA GLN A 108 -12.92 -10.88 -23.24
C GLN A 108 -13.36 -9.62 -24.00
N GLY A 109 -13.18 -8.45 -23.39
CA GLY A 109 -13.52 -7.17 -24.02
C GLY A 109 -12.54 -6.71 -25.09
N GLY A 110 -11.29 -7.19 -25.05
CA GLY A 110 -10.24 -6.76 -25.97
C GLY A 110 -9.96 -5.26 -25.92
N ILE A 111 -10.28 -4.61 -24.79
CA ILE A 111 -10.11 -3.17 -24.56
C ILE A 111 -8.61 -2.87 -24.49
N ASP A 112 -8.18 -1.80 -25.18
CA ASP A 112 -6.79 -1.37 -25.16
C ASP A 112 -6.40 -0.89 -23.75
N PRO A 113 -5.31 -1.42 -23.15
CA PRO A 113 -4.86 -0.99 -21.83
C PRO A 113 -4.62 0.52 -21.71
N ARG A 114 -4.27 1.20 -22.80
CA ARG A 114 -4.11 2.67 -22.82
C ARG A 114 -5.40 3.42 -22.53
N VAL A 115 -6.53 2.87 -22.99
CA VAL A 115 -7.85 3.45 -22.69
C VAL A 115 -8.11 3.33 -21.20
N VAL A 116 -7.89 2.15 -20.61
CA VAL A 116 -8.06 1.92 -19.16
C VAL A 116 -7.11 2.81 -18.35
N HIS A 117 -5.86 2.99 -18.80
CA HIS A 117 -4.92 3.91 -18.18
C HIS A 117 -5.43 5.35 -18.19
N GLN A 118 -6.02 5.81 -19.30
CA GLN A 118 -6.58 7.15 -19.37
C GLN A 118 -7.74 7.34 -18.39
N PHE A 119 -8.67 6.38 -18.31
CA PHE A 119 -9.73 6.42 -17.29
C PHE A 119 -9.17 6.43 -15.86
N MET A 120 -8.05 5.77 -15.61
CA MET A 120 -7.35 5.85 -14.33
C MET A 120 -6.81 7.25 -14.04
N LEU A 121 -6.09 7.85 -15.00
CA LEU A 121 -5.57 9.22 -14.85
C LEU A 121 -6.70 10.24 -14.64
N ASP A 122 -7.84 10.03 -15.27
CA ASP A 122 -9.01 10.89 -15.16
C ASP A 122 -9.81 10.67 -13.84
N GLY A 123 -9.45 9.66 -13.04
CA GLY A 123 -10.18 9.30 -11.81
C GLY A 123 -11.53 8.63 -12.08
N ARG A 124 -11.69 7.99 -13.24
CA ARG A 124 -12.94 7.44 -13.79
C ARG A 124 -12.91 5.92 -14.01
N LEU A 125 -12.09 5.19 -13.26
CA LEU A 125 -12.02 3.71 -13.37
C LEU A 125 -13.36 3.03 -13.12
N VAL A 126 -14.13 3.52 -12.14
CA VAL A 126 -15.47 2.99 -11.82
C VAL A 126 -16.40 3.10 -13.04
N ASP A 127 -16.38 4.25 -13.74
CA ASP A 127 -17.16 4.45 -14.96
C ASP A 127 -16.73 3.49 -16.08
N CYS A 128 -15.42 3.29 -16.23
CA CYS A 128 -14.86 2.39 -17.25
C CYS A 128 -15.36 0.96 -17.05
N ILE A 129 -15.26 0.44 -15.82
CA ILE A 129 -15.68 -0.92 -15.46
C ILE A 129 -17.20 -1.06 -15.61
N THR A 130 -17.96 -0.09 -15.09
CA THR A 130 -19.43 -0.08 -15.17
C THR A 130 -19.88 -0.10 -16.63
N THR A 131 -19.33 0.79 -17.47
CA THR A 131 -19.68 0.88 -18.90
C THR A 131 -19.43 -0.44 -19.63
N PHE A 132 -18.31 -1.10 -19.34
CA PHE A 132 -17.96 -2.39 -19.96
C PHE A 132 -18.94 -3.50 -19.54
N TYR A 133 -19.14 -3.71 -18.24
CA TYR A 133 -19.94 -4.82 -17.73
C TYR A 133 -21.44 -4.61 -17.94
N GLU A 134 -21.94 -3.37 -17.95
CA GLU A 134 -23.36 -3.11 -18.19
C GLU A 134 -23.77 -3.38 -19.65
N ALA A 135 -22.83 -3.30 -20.60
CA ALA A 135 -23.05 -3.70 -21.99
C ALA A 135 -23.21 -5.22 -22.16
N ILE A 136 -22.77 -6.01 -21.18
CA ILE A 136 -22.92 -7.48 -21.16
C ILE A 136 -24.32 -7.82 -20.60
N PRO A 137 -25.06 -8.78 -21.18
CA PRO A 137 -26.31 -9.26 -20.62
C PRO A 137 -26.17 -9.67 -19.15
N GLU A 138 -27.14 -9.33 -18.31
CA GLU A 138 -27.06 -9.48 -16.85
C GLU A 138 -26.64 -10.88 -16.39
N ALA A 139 -27.18 -11.93 -17.03
CA ALA A 139 -26.86 -13.33 -16.74
C ALA A 139 -25.39 -13.71 -16.98
N ASN A 140 -24.64 -12.90 -17.74
CA ASN A 140 -23.26 -13.19 -18.17
C ASN A 140 -22.22 -12.26 -17.54
N ARG A 141 -22.61 -11.36 -16.61
CA ARG A 141 -21.68 -10.38 -16.00
C ARG A 141 -20.70 -11.01 -14.99
N GLY A 142 -21.03 -12.19 -14.46
CA GLY A 142 -20.20 -12.91 -13.51
C GLY A 142 -20.22 -12.34 -12.09
N GLU A 143 -19.70 -13.10 -11.14
CA GLU A 143 -19.69 -12.74 -9.71
C GLU A 143 -18.75 -11.57 -9.39
N CYS A 144 -17.66 -11.41 -10.15
CA CYS A 144 -16.70 -10.32 -9.98
C CYS A 144 -17.34 -8.94 -10.16
N TYR A 145 -18.34 -8.81 -11.05
CA TYR A 145 -19.07 -7.56 -11.23
C TYR A 145 -20.01 -7.27 -10.06
N SER A 146 -20.72 -8.27 -9.56
CA SER A 146 -21.58 -8.14 -8.36
C SER A 146 -20.75 -7.78 -7.11
N TRP A 147 -19.53 -8.31 -7.01
CA TRP A 147 -18.57 -7.91 -5.98
C TRP A 147 -18.10 -6.46 -6.19
N PHE A 148 -17.77 -6.06 -7.43
CA PHE A 148 -17.34 -4.71 -7.77
C PHE A 148 -18.36 -3.65 -7.35
N LEU A 149 -19.65 -3.87 -7.58
CA LEU A 149 -20.72 -2.92 -7.23
C LEU A 149 -20.73 -2.55 -5.74
N ARG A 150 -20.34 -3.48 -4.86
CA ARG A 150 -20.23 -3.28 -3.41
C ARG A 150 -18.88 -2.67 -2.99
N ASN A 151 -17.86 -2.79 -3.84
CA ASN A 151 -16.46 -2.48 -3.51
C ASN A 151 -15.83 -1.40 -4.40
N GLN A 152 -16.66 -0.54 -5.02
CA GLN A 152 -16.18 0.55 -5.88
C GLN A 152 -15.20 1.49 -5.17
N HIS A 153 -15.29 1.59 -3.84
CA HIS A 153 -14.40 2.39 -3.00
C HIS A 153 -12.91 2.04 -3.16
N LEU A 154 -12.60 0.79 -3.54
CA LEU A 154 -11.23 0.36 -3.81
C LEU A 154 -10.67 0.97 -5.10
N LEU A 155 -11.50 1.46 -6.00
CA LEU A 155 -11.10 1.96 -7.33
C LEU A 155 -11.33 3.48 -7.48
N MET A 156 -11.89 4.12 -6.46
CA MET A 156 -12.02 5.58 -6.44
C MET A 156 -10.64 6.24 -6.35
N PRO A 157 -10.45 7.42 -6.95
CA PRO A 157 -9.24 8.20 -6.76
C PRO A 157 -9.11 8.63 -5.29
N PRO A 158 -7.88 8.73 -4.75
CA PRO A 158 -7.67 9.33 -3.44
C PRO A 158 -8.20 10.77 -3.42
N PRO A 159 -8.75 11.25 -2.29
CA PRO A 159 -9.31 12.61 -2.19
C PRO A 159 -8.23 13.71 -2.26
N PHE A 160 -6.96 13.35 -2.16
CA PHE A 160 -5.83 14.27 -2.24
C PHE A 160 -4.76 13.69 -3.15
N TYR A 161 -3.99 14.57 -3.80
CA TYR A 161 -2.80 14.16 -4.55
C TYR A 161 -1.83 13.46 -3.61
N ASP A 162 -1.54 12.19 -3.90
CA ASP A 162 -0.67 11.39 -3.07
C ASP A 162 0.81 11.70 -3.40
N ALA A 163 1.39 12.64 -2.66
CA ALA A 163 2.84 12.88 -2.62
C ALA A 163 3.57 11.99 -1.59
N SER A 164 2.81 11.17 -0.83
CA SER A 164 3.44 10.01 -0.20
C SER A 164 4.00 9.15 -1.33
N TYR A 165 4.96 8.26 -1.15
CA TYR A 165 5.67 7.61 -2.26
C TYR A 165 6.26 8.42 -3.43
N GLU A 166 6.26 9.76 -3.49
CA GLU A 166 7.23 10.43 -4.36
C GLU A 166 8.59 9.82 -4.00
N VAL A 167 9.18 9.17 -5.00
CA VAL A 167 10.31 8.28 -4.78
C VAL A 167 11.44 9.15 -4.27
N LEU A 168 12.01 8.77 -3.13
CA LEU A 168 13.27 9.33 -2.69
C LEU A 168 14.29 8.92 -3.75
N ASP A 169 14.57 9.86 -4.65
CA ASP A 169 15.47 9.64 -5.77
C ASP A 169 16.93 9.71 -5.30
N ASP A 170 17.83 9.40 -6.22
CA ASP A 170 19.27 9.43 -5.95
C ASP A 170 19.74 10.85 -5.57
N ASN A 171 19.04 11.91 -6.02
CA ASN A 171 19.34 13.29 -5.61
C ASN A 171 18.97 13.55 -4.15
N ALA A 172 17.78 13.12 -3.71
CA ALA A 172 17.35 13.23 -2.33
C ALA A 172 18.26 12.40 -1.40
N LEU A 173 18.69 11.21 -1.85
CA LEU A 173 19.68 10.38 -1.16
C LEU A 173 21.01 11.13 -0.98
N GLN A 174 21.56 11.67 -2.07
CA GLN A 174 22.84 12.37 -2.08
C GLN A 174 22.79 13.63 -1.21
N HIS A 175 21.72 14.42 -1.31
CA HIS A 175 21.56 15.65 -0.55
C HIS A 175 21.46 15.38 0.96
N ALA A 176 20.68 14.37 1.37
CA ALA A 176 20.62 13.98 2.77
C ALA A 176 21.96 13.43 3.27
N TRP A 177 22.69 12.67 2.45
CA TRP A 177 24.02 12.17 2.78
C TRP A 177 24.98 13.32 3.10
N TRP A 178 25.03 14.36 2.27
CA TRP A 178 25.84 15.55 2.54
C TRP A 178 25.38 16.30 3.77
N PHE A 179 24.06 16.45 3.95
CA PHE A 179 23.50 17.15 5.09
C PHE A 179 23.93 16.52 6.43
N ILE A 180 24.00 15.19 6.50
CA ILE A 180 24.43 14.49 7.72
C ILE A 180 25.95 14.41 7.91
N GLY A 181 26.74 15.06 7.03
CA GLY A 181 28.21 15.10 7.09
C GLY A 181 28.91 14.02 6.28
N GLY A 182 28.21 13.33 5.38
CA GLY A 182 28.81 12.39 4.42
C GLY A 182 29.71 13.08 3.40
N SER A 183 30.68 12.35 2.83
CA SER A 183 31.65 12.96 1.92
C SER A 183 31.01 13.34 0.58
N ALA A 184 31.40 14.49 0.04
CA ALA A 184 31.03 14.93 -1.31
C ALA A 184 31.62 14.03 -2.41
N SER A 185 32.68 13.29 -2.10
CA SER A 185 33.33 12.36 -3.03
C SER A 185 32.70 10.97 -3.05
N ASP A 186 31.80 10.64 -2.12
CA ASP A 186 31.18 9.32 -2.08
C ASP A 186 30.21 9.17 -3.26
N THR A 187 30.36 8.08 -4.02
CA THR A 187 29.46 7.71 -5.09
C THR A 187 28.14 7.15 -4.55
N LEU A 188 27.07 7.20 -5.36
CA LEU A 188 25.76 6.65 -4.98
C LEU A 188 25.83 5.16 -4.56
N ALA A 189 26.68 4.37 -5.23
CA ALA A 189 26.87 2.96 -4.90
C ALA A 189 27.50 2.78 -3.51
N GLU A 190 28.51 3.58 -3.18
CA GLU A 190 29.15 3.57 -1.87
C GLU A 190 28.20 4.04 -0.77
N ILE A 191 27.41 5.09 -1.04
CA ILE A 191 26.40 5.60 -0.11
C ILE A 191 25.36 4.50 0.19
N LYS A 192 24.78 3.88 -0.84
CA LYS A 192 23.80 2.79 -0.70
C LYS A 192 24.39 1.61 0.07
N SER A 193 25.63 1.22 -0.23
CA SER A 193 26.34 0.13 0.47
C SER A 193 26.56 0.43 1.96
N ARG A 194 26.99 1.65 2.31
CA ARG A 194 27.17 2.06 3.71
C ARG A 194 25.85 2.08 4.47
N ILE A 195 24.82 2.70 3.87
CA ILE A 195 23.50 2.80 4.47
C ILE A 195 22.94 1.41 4.73
N GLN A 196 23.06 0.45 3.80
CA GLN A 196 22.53 -0.91 3.94
C GLN A 196 22.98 -1.65 5.22
N THR A 197 24.13 -1.28 5.79
CA THR A 197 24.67 -1.88 7.03
C THR A 197 24.11 -1.27 8.31
N TRP A 198 23.29 -0.22 8.22
CA TRP A 198 22.80 0.51 9.37
C TRP A 198 21.68 -0.25 10.11
N PRO A 199 21.54 -0.02 11.43
CA PRO A 199 20.34 -0.47 12.15
C PRO A 199 19.07 0.16 11.57
N GLU A 200 17.95 -0.55 11.68
CA GLU A 200 16.66 -0.12 11.10
C GLU A 200 16.23 1.29 11.57
N ASP A 201 16.43 1.61 12.85
CA ASP A 201 16.10 2.93 13.38
C ASP A 201 16.93 4.06 12.76
N LYS A 202 18.21 3.78 12.47
CA LYS A 202 19.09 4.75 11.81
C LYS A 202 18.67 4.93 10.36
N HIS A 203 18.22 3.86 9.67
CA HIS A 203 17.58 3.97 8.37
C HIS A 203 16.30 4.83 8.41
N ARG A 204 15.42 4.62 9.39
CA ARG A 204 14.19 5.41 9.56
C ARG A 204 14.52 6.90 9.76
N CYS A 205 15.51 7.21 10.60
CA CYS A 205 15.98 8.59 10.81
C CYS A 205 16.53 9.23 9.53
N PHE A 206 17.35 8.48 8.77
CA PHE A 206 17.91 9.00 7.52
C PHE A 206 16.82 9.27 6.48
N LYS A 207 15.89 8.32 6.32
CA LYS A 207 14.75 8.46 5.43
C LYS A 207 13.88 9.66 5.81
N PHE A 208 13.65 9.86 7.11
CA PHE A 208 12.94 11.03 7.59
C PHE A 208 13.68 12.34 7.28
N ILE A 209 15.01 12.40 7.38
CA ILE A 209 15.80 13.57 6.96
C ILE A 209 15.63 13.84 5.46
N GLN A 210 15.65 12.81 4.61
CA GLN A 210 15.42 12.98 3.17
C GLN A 210 14.07 13.66 2.89
N LEU A 211 13.02 13.26 3.62
CA LEU A 211 11.69 13.88 3.53
C LEU A 211 11.68 15.31 4.10
N LEU A 212 12.35 15.51 5.23
CA LEU A 212 12.38 16.78 5.97
C LEU A 212 13.04 17.91 5.17
N LEU A 213 14.07 17.59 4.40
CA LEU A 213 14.81 18.53 3.57
C LEU A 213 14.10 18.90 2.26
N ARG A 214 13.00 18.22 1.93
CA ARG A 214 12.26 18.48 0.70
C ARG A 214 11.33 19.68 0.87
N ALA A 215 11.52 20.69 0.03
CA ALA A 215 10.69 21.89 0.05
C ALA A 215 9.22 21.54 -0.25
N GLY A 216 8.31 22.03 0.60
CA GLY A 216 6.87 21.84 0.44
C GLY A 216 6.33 20.45 0.79
N PHE A 217 7.18 19.52 1.24
CA PHE A 217 6.73 18.18 1.59
C PHE A 217 5.89 18.17 2.87
N GLN A 218 4.82 17.37 2.88
CA GLN A 218 3.96 17.14 4.04
C GLN A 218 3.82 15.64 4.28
N LEU A 219 3.94 15.23 5.55
CA LEU A 219 3.70 13.83 5.92
C LEU A 219 2.20 13.52 5.91
N THR A 220 1.84 12.47 5.18
CA THR A 220 0.49 11.92 5.17
C THR A 220 0.43 10.66 6.02
N PRO A 221 -0.77 10.22 6.46
CA PRO A 221 -0.94 8.96 7.17
C PRO A 221 -0.42 7.74 6.40
N ASP A 222 -0.27 7.83 5.08
CA ASP A 222 0.25 6.74 4.26
C ASP A 222 1.76 6.47 4.42
N ARG A 223 2.49 7.41 5.04
CA ARG A 223 3.90 7.27 5.37
C ARG A 223 4.07 6.71 6.79
N PRO A 224 4.87 5.63 6.98
CA PRO A 224 5.25 5.16 8.32
C PRO A 224 5.85 6.27 9.20
N GLU A 225 6.56 7.21 8.58
CA GLU A 225 7.21 8.34 9.26
C GLU A 225 6.20 9.26 9.98
N TRP A 226 4.94 9.31 9.53
CA TRP A 226 3.88 10.07 10.19
C TRP A 226 3.57 9.53 11.59
N LEU A 227 3.62 8.21 11.76
CA LEU A 227 3.51 7.56 13.06
C LEU A 227 4.84 7.60 13.81
N GLN A 228 5.93 7.17 13.17
CA GLN A 228 7.26 7.01 13.80
C GLN A 228 7.81 8.30 14.42
N PHE A 229 7.53 9.46 13.82
CA PHE A 229 7.98 10.77 14.32
C PHE A 229 6.86 11.57 15.00
N GLY A 230 5.78 10.91 15.41
CA GLY A 230 4.76 11.48 16.29
C GLY A 230 3.79 12.47 15.63
N PHE A 231 3.86 12.68 14.31
CA PHE A 231 2.95 13.58 13.59
C PHE A 231 1.49 13.15 13.70
N CYS A 232 1.22 11.85 13.87
CA CYS A 232 -0.13 11.35 14.12
C CYS A 232 -0.76 11.84 15.43
N GLY A 233 0.04 12.33 16.39
CA GLY A 233 -0.42 12.94 17.64
C GLY A 233 -0.93 14.37 17.48
N CYS A 234 -0.60 15.04 16.38
CA CYS A 234 -1.05 16.41 16.09
C CYS A 234 -2.55 16.46 15.83
N LYS A 235 -3.19 17.53 16.30
CA LYS A 235 -4.65 17.76 16.20
C LYS A 235 -5.04 18.66 15.03
N SER A 236 -4.07 19.34 14.43
CA SER A 236 -4.27 20.27 13.33
C SER A 236 -3.03 20.38 12.46
N ASP A 237 -3.19 20.89 11.24
CA ASP A 237 -2.08 21.16 10.32
C ASP A 237 -1.09 22.18 10.91
N ALA A 238 -1.59 23.16 11.67
CA ALA A 238 -0.75 24.13 12.37
C ALA A 238 0.13 23.48 13.44
N GLU A 239 -0.34 22.43 14.13
CA GLU A 239 0.49 21.63 15.04
C GLU A 239 1.53 20.81 14.26
N GLN A 240 1.13 20.18 13.15
CA GLN A 240 2.06 19.42 12.30
C GLN A 240 3.16 20.31 11.73
N THR A 241 2.83 21.51 11.24
CA THR A 241 3.81 22.48 10.74
C THR A 241 4.77 22.92 11.84
N ARG A 242 4.28 23.19 13.06
CA ARG A 242 5.15 23.55 14.20
C ARG A 242 6.10 22.41 14.57
N LEU A 243 5.62 21.17 14.59
CA LEU A 243 6.44 19.99 14.84
C LEU A 243 7.50 19.79 13.73
N TRP A 244 7.11 19.94 12.47
CA TRP A 244 8.01 19.89 11.31
C TRP A 244 9.14 20.91 11.41
N VAL A 245 8.81 22.17 11.70
CA VAL A 245 9.78 23.25 11.90
C VAL A 245 10.71 22.97 13.09
N ALA A 246 10.19 22.38 14.17
CA ALA A 246 11.00 22.00 15.32
C ALA A 246 12.00 20.88 14.97
N TYR A 247 11.57 19.83 14.25
CA TYR A 247 12.47 18.81 13.71
C TYR A 247 13.56 19.42 12.82
N LEU A 248 13.20 20.31 11.88
CA LEU A 248 14.17 20.99 11.02
C LEU A 248 15.24 21.75 11.80
N LYS A 249 14.86 22.42 12.90
CA LYS A 249 15.82 23.12 13.77
C LYS A 249 16.74 22.15 14.50
N ILE A 250 16.19 21.06 15.04
CA ILE A 250 16.97 20.03 15.74
C ILE A 250 18.00 19.40 14.82
N VAL A 251 17.59 18.88 13.66
CA VAL A 251 18.52 18.18 12.74
C VAL A 251 19.61 19.09 12.17
N ARG A 252 19.43 20.40 12.22
CA ARG A 252 20.45 21.40 11.83
C ARG A 252 21.41 21.76 12.96
N THR A 253 21.06 21.44 14.20
CA THR A 253 21.81 21.84 15.39
C THR A 253 22.61 20.66 15.97
N VAL A 254 22.07 19.44 15.88
CA VAL A 254 22.71 18.22 16.40
C VAL A 254 23.29 17.37 15.28
N THR A 255 24.26 16.51 15.59
CA THR A 255 24.75 15.54 14.61
C THR A 255 23.71 14.46 14.31
N PHE A 256 23.81 13.83 13.14
CA PHE A 256 22.91 12.74 12.79
C PHE A 256 22.99 11.55 13.75
N ASP A 257 24.17 11.23 14.27
CA ASP A 257 24.34 10.17 15.28
C ASP A 257 23.67 10.55 16.60
N GLN A 258 23.71 11.82 17.03
CA GLN A 258 22.97 12.28 18.20
C GLN A 258 21.46 12.16 17.99
N PHE A 259 20.96 12.58 16.84
CA PHE A 259 19.54 12.50 16.50
C PHE A 259 19.05 11.04 16.44
N SER A 260 19.75 10.18 15.70
CA SER A 260 19.39 8.76 15.54
C SER A 260 19.48 7.98 16.86
N ASN A 261 20.51 8.24 17.68
CA ASN A 261 20.63 7.65 19.01
C ASN A 261 19.49 8.10 19.94
N ALA A 262 19.06 9.37 19.84
CA ALA A 262 17.91 9.85 20.61
C ALA A 262 16.61 9.20 20.16
N TYR A 263 16.43 8.97 18.86
CA TYR A 263 15.29 8.21 18.33
C TYR A 263 15.28 6.77 18.84
N SER A 264 16.37 6.01 18.67
CA SER A 264 16.46 4.62 19.13
C SER A 264 16.27 4.45 20.63
N LYS A 265 16.57 5.47 21.43
CA LYS A 265 16.40 5.46 22.90
C LYS A 265 15.08 6.08 23.36
N SER A 266 14.19 6.48 22.44
CA SER A 266 12.96 7.22 22.75
C SER A 266 13.19 8.46 23.62
N SER A 267 14.30 9.14 23.38
CA SER A 267 14.70 10.35 24.09
C SER A 267 14.66 11.59 23.19
N LEU A 268 13.98 11.52 22.03
CA LEU A 268 13.68 12.69 21.22
C LEU A 268 13.02 13.83 22.01
N PRO A 269 12.01 13.60 22.87
CA PRO A 269 11.45 14.68 23.68
C PRO A 269 12.48 15.37 24.59
N ALA A 270 13.41 14.61 25.16
CA ALA A 270 14.49 15.13 25.97
C ALA A 270 15.49 15.93 25.12
N LEU A 271 15.85 15.44 23.94
CA LEU A 271 16.71 16.13 22.97
C LEU A 271 16.11 17.49 22.56
N PHE A 272 14.81 17.51 22.26
CA PHE A 272 14.05 18.71 21.92
C PHE A 272 14.06 19.73 23.06
N SER A 273 13.81 19.26 24.28
CA SER A 273 13.81 20.12 25.48
C SER A 273 15.18 20.72 25.76
N ALA A 274 16.26 19.95 25.61
CA ALA A 274 17.64 20.41 25.79
C ALA A 274 18.05 21.52 24.80
N HIS A 275 17.37 21.61 23.65
CA HIS A 275 17.62 22.64 22.62
C HIS A 275 16.55 23.75 22.62
N GLY A 276 15.79 23.90 23.72
CA GLY A 276 14.81 24.98 23.89
C GLY A 276 13.57 24.84 23.01
N LEU A 277 13.26 23.63 22.51
CA LEU A 277 12.10 23.32 21.67
C LEU A 277 11.21 22.25 22.31
N PRO A 278 10.74 22.41 23.56
CA PRO A 278 10.03 21.35 24.26
C PRO A 278 8.75 20.93 23.53
N ILE A 279 8.55 19.62 23.38
CA ILE A 279 7.31 19.05 22.86
C ILE A 279 6.28 19.05 24.00
N THR A 280 5.20 19.83 23.87
CA THR A 280 4.16 19.96 24.90
C THR A 280 2.90 19.16 24.59
N ASN A 281 2.74 18.67 23.36
CA ASN A 281 1.58 17.86 22.99
C ASN A 281 1.72 16.45 23.59
N SER A 282 0.83 16.12 24.53
CA SER A 282 0.82 14.84 25.23
C SER A 282 0.64 13.62 24.32
N HIS A 283 -0.06 13.76 23.19
CA HIS A 283 -0.18 12.68 22.21
C HIS A 283 1.14 12.42 21.49
N VAL A 284 1.86 13.47 21.10
CA VAL A 284 3.18 13.35 20.48
C VAL A 284 4.17 12.73 21.46
N LEU A 285 4.12 13.15 22.73
CA LEU A 285 4.93 12.56 23.80
C LEU A 285 4.60 11.08 24.03
N ASP A 286 3.33 10.69 23.99
CA ASP A 286 2.90 9.30 24.12
C ASP A 286 3.52 8.42 23.04
N ILE A 287 3.58 8.92 21.80
CA ILE A 287 4.16 8.18 20.66
C ILE A 287 5.68 8.13 20.74
N LEU A 288 6.34 9.24 21.06
CA LEU A 288 7.80 9.35 21.05
C LEU A 288 8.49 8.84 22.32
N GLY A 289 7.74 8.67 23.42
CA GLY A 289 8.27 8.28 24.73
C GLY A 289 8.12 6.79 25.06
N ASP A 290 7.41 6.01 24.23
CA ASP A 290 7.08 4.61 24.52
C ASP A 290 8.23 3.66 24.10
N VAL A 291 9.37 3.69 24.80
CA VAL A 291 10.28 2.53 24.88
C VAL A 291 10.51 2.20 26.34
N PRO A 292 10.31 0.94 26.77
CA PRO A 292 10.32 -0.28 25.94
C PRO A 292 8.98 -0.78 25.39
N ARG A 293 7.88 0.00 25.44
CA ARG A 293 6.55 -0.52 25.06
C ARG A 293 6.25 -0.34 23.57
N PRO A 294 5.63 -1.32 22.90
CA PRO A 294 5.14 -1.11 21.54
C PRO A 294 4.13 0.05 21.51
N THR A 295 4.19 0.88 20.48
CA THR A 295 3.25 1.97 20.23
C THR A 295 1.82 1.48 20.38
N LYS A 296 1.01 2.18 21.19
CA LYS A 296 -0.39 1.81 21.45
C LYS A 296 -1.14 1.59 20.14
N SER A 297 -1.94 0.52 20.07
CA SER A 297 -2.61 0.09 18.83
C SER A 297 -3.55 1.16 18.26
N VAL A 298 -4.03 2.10 19.08
CA VAL A 298 -4.90 3.20 18.61
C VAL A 298 -4.20 4.15 17.64
N TRP A 299 -2.88 4.28 17.73
CA TRP A 299 -2.14 5.12 16.79
C TRP A 299 -2.03 4.44 15.43
N ASN A 300 -1.87 3.11 15.40
CA ASN A 300 -1.96 2.30 14.18
C ASN A 300 -3.38 2.34 13.61
N LEU A 301 -4.42 2.30 14.46
CA LEU A 301 -5.81 2.46 14.02
C LEU A 301 -6.03 3.84 13.38
N LYS A 302 -5.53 4.90 14.01
CA LYS A 302 -5.64 6.27 13.46
C LYS A 302 -4.94 6.37 12.10
N GLN A 303 -3.76 5.77 11.96
CA GLN A 303 -3.06 5.70 10.69
C GLN A 303 -3.88 4.94 9.63
N PHE A 304 -4.39 3.76 9.98
CA PHE A 304 -5.23 2.96 9.10
C PHE A 304 -6.52 3.66 8.67
N ALA A 305 -7.20 4.34 9.59
CA ALA A 305 -8.46 5.02 9.32
C ALA A 305 -8.30 6.29 8.45
N LEU A 306 -7.14 6.94 8.52
CA LEU A 306 -6.87 8.19 7.81
C LEU A 306 -6.03 8.01 6.53
N GLY A 307 -5.27 6.93 6.42
CA GLY A 307 -4.45 6.60 5.26
C GLY A 307 -5.23 5.84 4.19
N TYR A 308 -4.88 6.07 2.93
CA TYR A 308 -5.57 5.48 1.80
C TYR A 308 -5.01 4.12 1.37
N TYR A 309 -3.73 3.86 1.66
CA TYR A 309 -2.99 2.66 1.26
C TYR A 309 -2.52 1.82 2.46
N GLN A 310 -2.99 2.16 3.66
CA GLN A 310 -2.59 1.47 4.89
C GLN A 310 -3.19 0.07 4.98
N GLN A 311 -2.36 -0.89 5.37
CA GLN A 311 -2.80 -2.25 5.64
C GLN A 311 -3.26 -2.40 7.10
N LEU A 312 -4.17 -3.34 7.33
CA LEU A 312 -4.52 -3.76 8.68
C LEU A 312 -3.31 -4.41 9.35
N THR A 313 -2.86 -3.83 10.46
CA THR A 313 -1.88 -4.46 11.33
C THR A 313 -2.58 -5.42 12.29
N VAL A 314 -1.87 -6.44 12.77
CA VAL A 314 -2.44 -7.45 13.69
C VAL A 314 -3.11 -6.81 14.93
N PRO A 315 -2.50 -5.82 15.61
CA PRO A 315 -3.17 -5.17 16.74
C PRO A 315 -4.44 -4.46 16.32
N VAL A 316 -4.45 -3.78 15.17
CA VAL A 316 -5.66 -3.09 14.67
C VAL A 316 -6.76 -4.09 14.35
N PHE A 317 -6.39 -5.21 13.73
CA PHE A 317 -7.30 -6.27 13.32
C PHE A 317 -8.07 -6.84 14.51
N VAL A 318 -7.37 -7.14 15.61
CA VAL A 318 -7.95 -7.79 16.80
C VAL A 318 -8.64 -6.79 17.73
N ASP A 319 -8.02 -5.64 17.98
CA ASP A 319 -8.45 -4.73 19.05
C ASP A 319 -9.73 -3.97 18.68
N TYR A 320 -9.87 -3.60 17.39
CA TYR A 320 -10.89 -2.65 16.92
C TYR A 320 -11.95 -3.28 16.02
N GLY A 321 -12.15 -4.60 16.14
CA GLY A 321 -13.32 -5.27 15.59
C GLY A 321 -13.24 -5.69 14.11
N PHE A 322 -12.12 -5.42 13.43
CA PHE A 322 -11.93 -5.84 12.04
C PHE A 322 -11.85 -7.37 11.89
N SER A 323 -11.47 -8.09 12.96
CA SER A 323 -11.51 -9.56 12.98
C SER A 323 -12.91 -10.15 12.86
N ASN A 324 -13.95 -9.33 13.09
CA ASN A 324 -15.34 -9.74 12.96
C ASN A 324 -15.94 -9.36 11.61
N CYS A 325 -15.17 -8.71 10.73
CA CYS A 325 -15.62 -8.39 9.37
C CYS A 325 -15.48 -9.63 8.47
N GLU A 326 -16.55 -9.97 7.76
CA GLU A 326 -16.58 -11.13 6.85
C GLU A 326 -16.15 -10.77 5.43
N ASP A 327 -16.28 -9.50 5.05
CA ASP A 327 -16.00 -8.99 3.71
C ASP A 327 -15.36 -7.59 3.70
N GLU A 328 -14.90 -7.21 2.51
CA GLU A 328 -14.19 -5.95 2.26
C GLU A 328 -15.10 -4.72 2.45
N GLU A 329 -16.38 -4.83 2.09
CA GLU A 329 -17.38 -3.79 2.28
C GLU A 329 -17.57 -3.46 3.76
N THR A 330 -17.60 -4.49 4.61
CA THR A 330 -17.71 -4.35 6.06
C THR A 330 -16.43 -3.76 6.66
N ILE A 331 -15.25 -4.18 6.18
CA ILE A 331 -13.97 -3.57 6.58
C ILE A 331 -13.95 -2.08 6.25
N TYR A 332 -14.31 -1.71 5.03
CA TYR A 332 -14.36 -0.32 4.59
C TYR A 332 -15.37 0.49 5.41
N SER A 333 -16.57 -0.05 5.63
CA SER A 333 -17.61 0.61 6.42
C SER A 333 -17.15 0.88 7.85
N LEU A 334 -16.50 -0.09 8.49
CA LEU A 334 -15.92 0.07 9.83
C LEU A 334 -14.75 1.07 9.83
N GLN A 335 -13.89 1.04 8.82
CA GLN A 335 -12.83 2.03 8.63
C GLN A 335 -13.41 3.45 8.52
N GLN A 336 -14.52 3.65 7.80
CA GLN A 336 -15.17 4.97 7.70
C GLN A 336 -15.76 5.45 9.02
N VAL A 337 -16.27 4.55 9.87
CA VAL A 337 -16.69 4.89 11.24
C VAL A 337 -15.49 5.43 12.03
N TYR A 338 -14.36 4.72 11.99
CA TYR A 338 -13.14 5.17 12.66
C TYR A 338 -12.59 6.49 12.10
N ARG A 339 -12.63 6.67 10.77
CA ARG A 339 -12.27 7.94 10.13
C ARG A 339 -13.13 9.09 10.63
N LYS A 340 -14.45 8.88 10.71
CA LYS A 340 -15.41 9.89 11.17
C LYS A 340 -15.14 10.30 12.62
N ILE A 341 -14.81 9.37 13.52
CA ILE A 341 -14.53 9.75 14.92
C ILE A 341 -13.22 10.52 15.08
N PHE A 342 -12.19 10.22 14.29
CA PHE A 342 -10.93 10.94 14.35
C PHE A 342 -11.01 12.33 13.73
N VAL A 343 -11.75 12.48 12.62
CA VAL A 343 -11.84 13.75 11.87
C VAL A 343 -12.96 14.65 12.40
N VAL A 344 -14.16 14.12 12.57
CA VAL A 344 -15.37 14.93 12.86
C VAL A 344 -15.59 15.06 14.36
N ALA A 345 -15.54 13.95 15.10
CA ALA A 345 -15.81 13.98 16.54
C ALA A 345 -14.59 14.43 17.37
N GLY A 346 -13.40 14.50 16.76
CA GLY A 346 -12.17 14.92 17.44
C GLY A 346 -11.81 14.05 18.64
N VAL A 347 -12.08 12.73 18.55
CA VAL A 347 -11.90 11.81 19.68
C VAL A 347 -10.48 11.86 20.23
N ASN A 348 -10.35 11.78 21.57
CA ASN A 348 -9.06 11.55 22.20
C ASN A 348 -8.65 10.09 21.95
N PRO A 349 -7.57 9.82 21.17
CA PRO A 349 -7.16 8.46 20.84
C PRO A 349 -6.83 7.61 22.08
N LEU A 350 -6.26 8.21 23.13
CA LEU A 350 -5.91 7.48 24.34
C LEU A 350 -7.16 7.00 25.11
N LYS A 351 -8.23 7.80 25.13
CA LYS A 351 -9.51 7.39 25.71
C LYS A 351 -10.20 6.30 24.89
N LEU A 352 -10.08 6.35 23.56
CA LEU A 352 -10.57 5.30 22.69
C LEU A 352 -9.82 3.98 22.94
N HIS A 353 -8.50 4.06 23.14
CA HIS A 353 -7.68 2.91 23.52
C HIS A 353 -8.08 2.34 24.88
N GLU A 354 -8.36 3.20 25.87
CA GLU A 354 -8.85 2.76 27.17
C GLU A 354 -10.21 2.05 27.05
N ALA A 355 -11.15 2.61 26.29
CA ALA A 355 -12.43 1.97 26.01
C ALA A 355 -12.27 0.61 25.30
N CYS A 356 -11.27 0.49 24.42
CA CYS A 356 -10.87 -0.76 23.79
C CYS A 356 -10.46 -1.83 24.81
N LEU A 357 -9.57 -1.46 25.73
CA LEU A 357 -9.06 -2.36 26.78
C LEU A 357 -10.14 -2.74 27.80
N GLN A 358 -11.20 -1.93 27.91
CA GLN A 358 -12.35 -2.19 28.78
C GLN A 358 -13.48 -2.98 28.08
N GLY A 359 -13.33 -3.33 26.79
CA GLY A 359 -14.37 -4.01 26.03
C GLY A 359 -15.61 -3.14 25.73
N ASN A 360 -15.48 -1.80 25.84
CA ASN A 360 -16.59 -0.84 25.77
C ASN A 360 -16.51 0.06 24.52
N LEU A 361 -15.89 -0.39 23.44
CA LEU A 361 -15.68 0.39 22.22
C LEU A 361 -16.96 1.01 21.66
N PHE A 362 -17.97 0.18 21.44
CA PHE A 362 -19.22 0.62 20.82
C PHE A 362 -19.94 1.66 21.68
N GLU A 363 -20.08 1.40 22.98
CA GLU A 363 -20.76 2.33 23.91
C GLU A 363 -20.00 3.66 24.05
N TYR A 364 -18.67 3.62 24.05
CA TYR A 364 -17.86 4.84 24.04
C TYR A 364 -18.05 5.64 22.74
N ILE A 365 -18.00 4.99 21.58
CA ILE A 365 -18.15 5.66 20.27
C ILE A 365 -19.56 6.23 20.10
N LYS A 366 -20.59 5.52 20.55
CA LYS A 366 -22.00 5.94 20.50
C LYS A 366 -22.27 7.24 21.27
N GLN A 367 -21.48 7.55 22.30
CA GLN A 367 -21.56 8.82 23.02
C GLN A 367 -20.97 10.00 22.23
N LEU A 368 -20.09 9.73 21.26
CA LEU A 368 -19.36 10.75 20.49
C LEU A 368 -20.03 11.07 19.15
N THR A 369 -20.67 10.09 18.52
CA THR A 369 -21.27 10.24 17.20
C THR A 369 -22.41 9.25 16.98
N ARG A 370 -23.32 9.57 16.06
CA ARG A 370 -24.31 8.62 15.57
C ARG A 370 -23.61 7.50 14.80
N ILE A 371 -23.75 6.29 15.32
CA ILE A 371 -23.26 5.03 14.77
C ILE A 371 -24.43 4.06 14.60
N ASP A 372 -24.39 3.25 13.55
CA ASP A 372 -25.40 2.22 13.30
C ASP A 372 -25.27 1.08 14.33
N PRO A 373 -26.37 0.60 14.94
CA PRO A 373 -26.36 -0.56 15.83
C PRO A 373 -25.70 -1.83 15.26
N GLN A 374 -25.66 -2.00 13.93
CA GLN A 374 -25.00 -3.15 13.31
C GLN A 374 -23.51 -3.24 13.63
N PHE A 375 -22.85 -2.11 13.95
CA PHE A 375 -21.44 -2.11 14.33
C PHE A 375 -21.20 -2.62 15.77
N ALA A 376 -22.24 -2.82 16.58
CA ALA A 376 -22.11 -3.31 17.95
C ALA A 376 -21.59 -4.75 18.02
N SER A 377 -21.95 -5.60 17.06
CA SER A 377 -21.40 -6.96 16.96
C SER A 377 -19.95 -6.93 16.48
N LEU A 378 -19.63 -6.04 15.54
CA LEU A 378 -18.30 -5.91 14.96
C LEU A 378 -17.28 -5.37 15.96
N MET A 379 -17.64 -4.40 16.80
CA MET A 379 -16.70 -3.76 17.75
C MET A 379 -16.46 -4.55 19.04
N ARG A 380 -16.71 -5.86 19.04
CA ARG A 380 -16.34 -6.76 20.13
C ARG A 380 -14.90 -7.24 19.96
N ASN A 381 -14.17 -7.31 21.06
CA ASN A 381 -12.79 -7.78 21.08
C ASN A 381 -12.57 -8.74 22.25
N ILE A 382 -11.34 -9.26 22.36
CA ILE A 382 -10.94 -10.20 23.45
C ILE A 382 -11.12 -9.62 24.86
N HIS A 383 -11.23 -8.29 25.00
CA HIS A 383 -11.44 -7.60 26.28
C HIS A 383 -12.92 -7.43 26.62
N SER A 384 -13.83 -7.83 25.72
CA SER A 384 -15.28 -7.72 25.88
C SER A 384 -15.89 -8.86 26.71
N GLU A 385 -15.12 -9.89 27.06
CA GLU A 385 -15.53 -10.95 27.99
C GLU A 385 -15.03 -10.63 29.41
N PRO A 386 -15.82 -10.92 30.47
CA PRO A 386 -15.34 -10.77 31.84
C PRO A 386 -14.13 -11.69 32.05
N PRO A 387 -13.11 -11.27 32.83
CA PRO A 387 -11.95 -12.12 33.09
C PRO A 387 -12.45 -13.47 33.63
N PRO A 388 -11.91 -14.60 33.15
CA PRO A 388 -12.28 -15.90 33.70
C PRO A 388 -12.02 -15.86 35.20
N ALA A 389 -13.02 -16.27 35.98
CA ALA A 389 -12.88 -16.41 37.42
C ALA A 389 -11.56 -17.13 37.71
N SER A 390 -10.72 -16.49 38.50
CA SER A 390 -9.35 -16.89 38.79
C SER A 390 -9.32 -18.27 39.44
N HIS A 391 -9.37 -19.34 38.65
CA HIS A 391 -8.97 -20.70 39.03
C HIS A 391 -8.88 -21.72 37.87
N GLU A 392 -8.70 -21.31 36.60
CA GLU A 392 -8.55 -22.29 35.49
C GLU A 392 -7.46 -21.98 34.44
N LEU A 393 -6.48 -21.13 34.74
CA LEU A 393 -5.40 -20.76 33.79
C LEU A 393 -4.20 -21.73 33.73
N LEU A 394 -4.24 -22.88 34.42
CA LEU A 394 -3.15 -23.86 34.41
C LEU A 394 -3.42 -25.14 33.59
N ASN A 395 -4.65 -25.41 33.16
CA ASN A 395 -4.97 -26.66 32.46
C ASN A 395 -5.26 -26.50 30.95
N GLN A 396 -5.53 -25.31 30.44
CA GLN A 396 -5.84 -25.12 29.01
C GLN A 396 -4.61 -24.85 28.13
N THR A 397 -3.49 -24.40 28.71
CA THR A 397 -2.22 -24.20 27.98
C THR A 397 -1.47 -25.50 27.71
N HIS A 398 -1.71 -26.56 28.50
CA HIS A 398 -1.08 -27.86 28.27
C HIS A 398 -1.83 -28.71 27.25
N SER A 399 -3.16 -28.62 27.15
CA SER A 399 -3.95 -29.43 26.22
C SER A 399 -3.85 -28.95 24.76
N ARG A 400 -3.70 -27.62 24.52
CA ARG A 400 -3.55 -27.09 23.15
C ARG A 400 -2.14 -27.19 22.57
N LYS A 401 -1.09 -27.31 23.38
CA LYS A 401 0.27 -27.56 22.89
C LYS A 401 0.43 -28.97 22.32
N THR A 402 -0.16 -29.98 22.97
CA THR A 402 -0.10 -31.37 22.49
C THR A 402 -0.87 -31.58 21.19
N SER A 403 -1.98 -30.87 20.95
CA SER A 403 -2.72 -30.99 19.68
C SER A 403 -2.04 -30.32 18.48
N ILE A 404 -1.13 -29.36 18.71
CA ILE A 404 -0.39 -28.67 17.65
C ILE A 404 0.91 -29.42 17.30
N GLU A 405 1.54 -30.09 18.27
CA GLU A 405 2.71 -30.94 18.00
C GLU A 405 2.34 -32.27 17.32
N ILE A 406 1.21 -32.90 17.70
CA ILE A 406 0.77 -34.17 17.07
C ILE A 406 0.33 -33.98 15.59
N LYS A 407 -0.13 -32.78 15.21
CA LYS A 407 -0.45 -32.45 13.80
C LYS A 407 0.78 -32.15 12.95
N ARG A 408 1.92 -31.78 13.53
CA ARG A 408 3.16 -31.53 12.76
C ARG A 408 3.96 -32.80 12.47
N GLU A 409 3.85 -33.84 13.29
CA GLU A 409 4.54 -35.12 13.03
C GLU A 409 3.81 -36.03 12.01
N THR A 410 2.51 -35.82 11.81
CA THR A 410 1.72 -36.61 10.84
C THR A 410 1.85 -36.11 9.39
N ASP A 411 2.11 -34.82 9.15
CA ASP A 411 2.27 -34.26 7.80
C ASP A 411 3.71 -34.35 7.23
N VAL A 412 4.74 -34.49 8.08
CA VAL A 412 6.13 -34.67 7.62
C VAL A 412 6.41 -36.12 7.21
N SER A 413 5.59 -37.07 7.66
CA SER A 413 5.74 -38.51 7.38
C SER A 413 5.10 -38.96 6.05
N ALA A 414 4.26 -38.13 5.43
CA ALA A 414 3.50 -38.49 4.22
C ALA A 414 4.13 -38.00 2.90
N SER A 415 5.21 -37.22 2.93
CA SER A 415 5.86 -36.69 1.71
C SER A 415 7.14 -37.43 1.27
N VAL A 416 7.46 -38.58 1.90
CA VAL A 416 8.60 -39.44 1.49
C VAL A 416 8.14 -40.89 1.38
N ARG A 417 7.31 -41.21 0.38
CA ARG A 417 7.15 -42.55 -0.24
C ARG A 417 6.10 -42.47 -1.37
N GLY A 418 6.58 -42.22 -2.58
CA GLY A 418 5.74 -42.19 -3.79
C GLY A 418 6.57 -41.80 -5.01
N GLY A 419 7.61 -42.58 -5.30
CA GLY A 419 8.56 -42.33 -6.36
C GLY A 419 9.41 -43.56 -6.67
N SER A 420 8.77 -44.59 -7.21
CA SER A 420 9.33 -45.61 -8.13
C SER A 420 8.17 -46.24 -8.86
#